data_AF-S5XCY8-F1
#
_entry.id   AF-S5XCY8-F1
#
_cell.length_a   1.000
_cell.length_b   1.000
_cell.length_c   1.000
_cell.angle_alpha   90.00
_cell.angle_beta   90.00
_cell.angle_gamma   90.00
#
_symmetry.space_group_name_H-M   'P 1'
#
loop_
_entity.id
_entity.type
_entity.pdbx_description
1 polymer ?
#
loop_
_entity_poly.entity_id
_entity_poly.type
_entity_poly.pdbx_seq_one_letter_code
_entity_poly.pdbx_strand_id
1 'polypeptide(L)'
;TLYFIFGIWSGMVGTSLSLLIRAELGNPGSLIGDDQIYNTIVTAHAFIMIFFMVMPIMIGGFGNWLVPLMLGAPDMAFPRMNNMSFWLLPPSLTLLISSSIVNMRLNNMSFDQMPLFVWAVGITALLLLLSLPVLAGAITMLLTDRNLNTSFFDPAGGGDPILYQHLF
;
A
#
# COMPACT_ATOMS: atom_id res chain seq x y z
N THR A 1 -9.57 -0.91 14.36
CA THR A 1 -9.38 0.33 15.16
C THR A 1 -7.97 0.91 15.02
N LEU A 2 -6.90 0.14 15.22
CA LEU A 2 -5.51 0.63 15.08
C LEU A 2 -5.19 1.19 13.69
N TYR A 3 -5.63 0.52 12.61
CA TYR A 3 -5.46 1.00 11.23
C TYR A 3 -6.01 2.42 10.98
N PHE A 4 -7.17 2.74 11.57
CA PHE A 4 -7.77 4.06 11.42
C PHE A 4 -6.99 5.14 12.16
N ILE A 5 -6.57 4.86 13.40
CA ILE A 5 -5.77 5.81 14.20
C ILE A 5 -4.45 6.11 13.48
N PHE A 6 -3.75 5.06 13.05
CA PHE A 6 -2.50 5.19 12.31
C PHE A 6 -2.68 5.93 10.98
N GLY A 7 -3.70 5.57 10.21
CA GLY A 7 -3.99 6.19 8.92
C GLY A 7 -4.40 7.66 9.02
N ILE A 8 -5.17 8.05 10.04
CA ILE A 8 -5.52 9.45 10.27
C ILE A 8 -4.28 10.23 10.69
N TRP A 9 -3.46 9.68 11.59
CA TRP A 9 -2.23 10.32 12.01
C TRP A 9 -1.25 10.54 10.84
N SER A 10 -1.02 9.51 10.03
CA SER A 10 -0.17 9.60 8.85
C SER A 10 -0.75 10.58 7.82
N GLY A 11 -2.07 10.62 7.66
CA GLY A 11 -2.77 11.58 6.79
C GLY A 11 -2.60 13.03 7.24
N MET A 12 -2.58 13.31 8.56
CA MET A 12 -2.26 14.63 9.08
C MET A 12 -0.82 15.04 8.74
N VAL A 13 0.14 14.12 8.89
CA VAL A 13 1.55 14.34 8.50
C VAL A 13 1.69 14.54 6.99
N GLY A 14 1.03 13.72 6.18
CA GLY A 14 1.05 13.88 4.72
C GLY A 14 0.43 15.22 4.29
N THR A 15 -0.66 15.64 4.93
CA THR A 15 -1.30 16.93 4.64
C THR A 15 -0.41 18.11 5.04
N SER A 16 0.32 18.04 6.15
CA SER A 16 1.26 19.10 6.52
C SER A 16 2.40 19.25 5.51
N LEU A 17 2.93 18.14 4.98
CA LEU A 17 3.89 18.17 3.87
C LEU A 17 3.28 18.79 2.60
N SER A 18 2.01 18.48 2.31
CA SER A 18 1.28 19.10 1.18
C SER A 18 1.16 20.62 1.33
N LEU A 19 0.93 21.12 2.54
CA LEU A 19 0.87 22.56 2.81
C LEU A 19 2.23 23.22 2.59
N LEU A 20 3.34 22.58 2.97
CA LEU A 20 4.69 23.08 2.69
C LEU A 20 4.97 23.15 1.18
N ILE A 21 4.61 22.10 0.42
CA ILE A 21 4.74 22.09 -1.04
C ILE A 21 3.93 23.24 -1.66
N ARG A 22 2.69 23.43 -1.22
CA ARG A 22 1.83 24.53 -1.71
C ARG A 22 2.33 25.91 -1.31
N ALA A 23 2.98 26.04 -0.15
CA ALA A 23 3.60 27.28 0.26
C ALA A 23 4.78 27.63 -0.66
N GLU A 24 5.67 26.67 -0.95
CA GLU A 24 6.78 26.85 -1.91
C GLU A 24 6.27 27.28 -3.29
N LEU A 25 5.21 26.64 -3.78
CA LEU A 25 4.63 26.92 -5.10
C LEU A 25 3.69 28.13 -5.13
N GLY A 26 3.43 28.78 -3.98
CA GLY A 26 2.42 29.82 -3.85
C GLY A 26 2.76 31.13 -4.54
N ASN A 27 4.05 31.45 -4.68
CA ASN A 27 4.55 32.59 -5.44
C ASN A 27 5.84 32.20 -6.17
N PRO A 28 6.14 32.80 -7.34
CA PRO A 28 7.45 32.63 -7.97
C PRO A 28 8.59 33.09 -7.05
N GLY A 29 9.67 32.32 -7.01
CA GLY A 29 10.78 32.47 -6.07
C GLY A 29 11.07 31.14 -5.38
N SER A 30 11.97 31.13 -4.39
CA SER A 30 12.16 29.94 -3.54
C SER A 30 12.03 30.31 -2.07
N LEU A 31 11.17 29.59 -1.36
CA LEU A 31 11.00 29.72 0.10
C LEU A 31 11.93 28.74 0.85
N ILE A 32 12.13 27.54 0.32
CA ILE A 32 13.00 26.49 0.87
C ILE A 32 14.47 26.72 0.51
N GLY A 33 14.76 27.24 -0.69
CA GLY A 33 16.11 27.55 -1.17
C GLY A 33 16.96 26.35 -1.60
N ASP A 34 16.44 25.12 -1.50
CA ASP A 34 17.11 23.87 -1.90
C ASP A 34 16.13 22.90 -2.58
N ASP A 35 16.37 22.66 -3.86
CA ASP A 35 15.57 21.76 -4.71
C ASP A 35 15.60 20.30 -4.23
N GLN A 36 16.70 19.85 -3.62
CA GLN A 36 16.81 18.48 -3.12
C GLN A 36 15.91 18.26 -1.90
N ILE A 37 15.81 19.25 -1.02
CA ILE A 37 14.90 19.21 0.12
C ILE A 37 13.45 19.22 -0.37
N TYR A 38 13.13 20.07 -1.37
CA TYR A 38 11.81 20.09 -1.99
C TYR A 38 11.43 18.72 -2.55
N ASN A 39 12.30 18.09 -3.34
CA ASN A 39 12.06 16.76 -3.91
C ASN A 39 11.90 15.67 -2.83
N THR A 40 12.65 15.77 -1.73
CA THR A 40 12.51 14.86 -0.59
C THR A 40 11.15 15.02 0.11
N ILE A 41 10.66 16.25 0.25
CA ILE A 41 9.33 16.53 0.82
C ILE A 41 8.22 15.99 -0.09
N VAL A 42 8.32 16.21 -1.40
CA VAL A 42 7.33 15.74 -2.40
C VAL A 42 7.24 14.21 -2.39
N THR A 43 8.39 13.54 -2.44
CA THR A 43 8.44 12.06 -2.41
C THR A 43 7.92 11.51 -1.08
N ALA A 44 8.28 12.12 0.06
CA ALA A 44 7.76 11.74 1.37
C ALA A 44 6.24 11.91 1.47
N HIS A 45 5.69 13.03 0.96
CA HIS A 45 4.25 13.26 0.91
C HIS A 45 3.53 12.15 0.13
N ALA A 46 3.97 11.85 -1.09
CA ALA A 46 3.35 10.82 -1.91
C ALA A 46 3.42 9.43 -1.26
N PHE A 47 4.59 9.08 -0.72
CA PHE A 47 4.80 7.79 -0.04
C PHE A 47 3.90 7.62 1.19
N ILE A 48 3.82 8.65 2.04
CA ILE A 48 2.98 8.63 3.25
C ILE A 48 1.49 8.53 2.87
N MET A 49 1.02 9.33 1.90
CA MET A 49 -0.39 9.35 1.54
C MET A 49 -0.85 8.00 0.96
N ILE A 50 -0.04 7.37 0.11
CA ILE A 50 -0.42 6.10 -0.53
C ILE A 50 -0.25 4.92 0.43
N PHE A 51 0.96 4.71 0.96
CA PHE A 51 1.31 3.52 1.73
C PHE A 51 0.89 3.57 3.19
N PHE A 52 0.78 4.77 3.77
CA PHE A 52 0.54 4.93 5.20
C PHE A 52 -0.84 5.50 5.54
N MET A 53 -1.54 6.15 4.61
CA MET A 53 -2.91 6.63 4.81
C MET A 53 -3.93 5.79 4.04
N VAL A 54 -3.91 5.82 2.71
CA VAL A 54 -4.97 5.21 1.86
C VAL A 54 -5.03 3.70 2.05
N MET A 55 -3.93 2.98 1.86
CA MET A 55 -3.93 1.51 1.97
C MET A 55 -4.31 1.03 3.38
N PRO A 56 -3.74 1.56 4.48
CA PRO A 56 -4.12 1.16 5.83
C PRO A 56 -5.57 1.45 6.17
N ILE A 57 -6.15 2.58 5.75
CA ILE A 57 -7.55 2.91 6.05
C ILE A 57 -8.50 2.01 5.24
N MET A 58 -8.30 1.91 3.93
CA MET A 58 -9.24 1.25 3.03
C MET A 58 -9.19 -0.28 3.17
N ILE A 59 -7.99 -0.86 3.15
CA ILE A 59 -7.83 -2.32 3.17
C ILE A 59 -7.69 -2.80 4.61
N GLY A 60 -6.83 -2.15 5.39
CA GLY A 60 -6.60 -2.52 6.79
C GLY A 60 -7.76 -2.15 7.72
N GLY A 61 -8.30 -0.95 7.62
CA GLY A 61 -9.37 -0.44 8.48
C GLY A 61 -10.74 -0.97 8.08
N PHE A 62 -11.25 -0.51 6.94
CA PHE A 62 -12.56 -0.90 6.45
C PHE A 62 -12.63 -2.37 6.05
N GLY A 63 -11.61 -2.91 5.38
CA GLY A 63 -11.58 -4.33 5.01
C GLY A 63 -11.70 -5.25 6.22
N ASN A 64 -10.85 -5.10 7.24
CA ASN A 64 -10.93 -5.96 8.44
C ASN A 64 -12.17 -5.74 9.29
N TRP A 65 -12.76 -4.55 9.28
CA TRP A 65 -13.94 -4.26 10.09
C TRP A 65 -15.23 -4.69 9.40
N LEU A 66 -15.41 -4.33 8.13
CA LEU A 66 -16.67 -4.51 7.41
C LEU A 66 -16.80 -5.87 6.73
N VAL A 67 -15.70 -6.48 6.24
CA VAL A 67 -15.80 -7.75 5.50
C VAL A 67 -16.39 -8.89 6.34
N PRO A 68 -15.94 -9.17 7.58
CA PRO A 68 -16.56 -10.20 8.42
C PRO A 68 -18.04 -9.91 8.70
N LEU A 69 -18.36 -8.66 9.02
CA LEU A 69 -19.73 -8.23 9.33
C LEU A 69 -20.65 -8.41 8.12
N MET A 70 -20.19 -8.06 6.92
CA MET A 70 -20.94 -8.22 5.68
C MET A 70 -21.14 -9.68 5.26
N LEU A 71 -20.23 -10.57 5.66
CA LEU A 71 -20.32 -12.00 5.41
C LEU A 71 -21.09 -12.76 6.52
N GLY A 72 -21.45 -12.10 7.62
CA GLY A 72 -22.12 -12.70 8.78
C GLY A 72 -21.19 -13.53 9.65
N ALA A 73 -19.88 -13.30 9.57
CA ALA A 73 -18.87 -14.01 10.33
C ALA A 73 -18.51 -13.29 11.64
N PRO A 74 -18.15 -14.04 12.69
CA PRO A 74 -17.75 -13.46 13.98
C PRO A 74 -16.39 -12.75 13.94
N ASP A 75 -15.45 -13.24 13.12
CA ASP A 75 -14.11 -12.66 12.94
C ASP A 75 -13.47 -13.20 11.65
N MET A 76 -12.32 -12.65 11.25
CA MET A 76 -11.49 -13.11 10.14
C MET A 76 -11.00 -14.56 10.32
N ALA A 77 -10.66 -15.25 9.22
CA ALA A 77 -10.41 -16.70 9.20
C ALA A 77 -9.12 -17.05 9.94
N PHE A 78 -8.21 -16.09 10.01
CA PHE A 78 -6.92 -16.22 10.67
C PHE A 78 -6.64 -14.99 11.55
N PRO A 79 -7.28 -14.85 12.72
CA PRO A 79 -7.22 -13.64 13.54
C PRO A 79 -5.81 -13.26 13.99
N ARG A 80 -4.96 -14.26 14.30
CA ARG A 80 -3.58 -14.03 14.77
C ARG A 80 -2.67 -13.50 13.67
N MET A 81 -2.78 -14.04 12.45
CA MET A 81 -2.04 -13.51 11.30
C MET A 81 -2.57 -12.13 10.91
N ASN A 82 -3.87 -11.87 11.08
CA ASN A 82 -4.44 -10.54 10.88
C ASN A 82 -3.84 -9.50 11.84
N ASN A 83 -3.58 -9.88 13.09
CA ASN A 83 -2.92 -8.98 14.04
C ASN A 83 -1.45 -8.67 13.65
N MET A 84 -0.76 -9.63 13.02
CA MET A 84 0.58 -9.40 12.44
C MET A 84 0.52 -8.57 11.16
N SER A 85 -0.59 -8.61 10.44
CA SER A 85 -0.77 -7.91 9.17
C SER A 85 -0.72 -6.38 9.30
N PHE A 86 -0.98 -5.85 10.49
CA PHE A 86 -0.75 -4.43 10.81
C PHE A 86 0.73 -4.04 10.63
N TRP A 87 1.65 -4.97 10.89
CA TRP A 87 3.08 -4.77 10.77
C TRP A 87 3.65 -5.16 9.40
N LEU A 88 2.91 -5.94 8.61
CA LEU A 88 3.37 -6.49 7.33
C LEU A 88 2.24 -6.56 6.30
N LEU A 89 2.40 -5.83 5.18
CA LEU A 89 1.44 -5.80 4.07
C LEU A 89 1.27 -7.16 3.35
N PRO A 90 2.32 -7.98 3.06
CA PRO A 90 2.13 -9.23 2.30
C PRO A 90 1.30 -10.31 3.02
N PRO A 91 1.49 -10.58 4.34
CA PRO A 91 0.60 -11.45 5.09
C PRO A 91 -0.85 -10.97 5.11
N SER A 92 -1.11 -9.65 5.09
CA SER A 92 -2.46 -9.09 5.09
C SER A 92 -3.31 -9.53 3.89
N LEU A 93 -2.68 -9.70 2.74
CA LEU A 93 -3.35 -9.92 1.45
C LEU A 93 -3.74 -11.38 1.23
N THR A 94 -2.84 -12.30 1.57
CA THR A 94 -3.11 -13.73 1.53
C THR A 94 -4.29 -14.08 2.45
N LEU A 95 -4.40 -13.38 3.59
CA LEU A 95 -5.50 -13.55 4.51
C LEU A 95 -6.82 -13.02 3.98
N LEU A 96 -6.82 -11.84 3.37
CA LEU A 96 -8.03 -11.25 2.82
C LEU A 96 -8.65 -12.15 1.73
N ILE A 97 -7.83 -12.64 0.80
CA ILE A 97 -8.26 -13.60 -0.23
C ILE A 97 -8.77 -14.91 0.39
N SER A 98 -8.04 -15.45 1.38
CA SER A 98 -8.45 -16.69 2.04
C SER A 98 -9.75 -16.52 2.85
N SER A 99 -9.98 -15.35 3.46
CA SER A 99 -11.16 -15.05 4.27
C SER A 99 -12.44 -14.98 3.43
N SER A 100 -12.39 -14.28 2.29
CA SER A 100 -13.53 -14.13 1.39
C SER A 100 -13.89 -15.43 0.67
N ILE A 101 -12.89 -16.25 0.34
CA ILE A 101 -13.09 -17.46 -0.47
C ILE A 101 -13.41 -18.68 0.41
N VAL A 102 -12.71 -18.87 1.53
CA VAL A 102 -12.59 -20.22 2.11
C VAL A 102 -13.70 -20.59 3.08
N ASN A 103 -14.16 -19.77 4.05
CA ASN A 103 -15.07 -20.33 5.08
C ASN A 103 -15.87 -19.34 5.98
N MET A 104 -16.00 -18.05 5.64
CA MET A 104 -16.76 -17.11 6.48
C MET A 104 -18.20 -16.84 6.06
N ARG A 105 -18.58 -17.32 4.88
CA ARG A 105 -19.91 -17.08 4.35
C ARG A 105 -20.92 -17.89 5.16
N LEU A 106 -22.04 -17.27 5.48
CA LEU A 106 -23.23 -17.98 5.96
C LEU A 106 -23.54 -19.14 4.99
N ASN A 107 -23.90 -20.30 5.54
CA ASN A 107 -24.08 -21.58 4.81
C ASN A 107 -24.99 -21.51 3.56
N ASN A 108 -25.77 -20.43 3.36
CA ASN A 108 -26.70 -20.25 2.25
C ASN A 108 -26.37 -19.07 1.31
N MET A 109 -25.26 -18.36 1.47
CA MET A 109 -24.89 -17.23 0.60
C MET A 109 -24.12 -17.71 -0.63
N SER A 110 -24.66 -17.51 -1.83
CA SER A 110 -23.91 -17.77 -3.08
C SER A 110 -22.90 -16.66 -3.37
N PHE A 111 -21.88 -16.94 -4.19
CA PHE A 111 -20.84 -15.97 -4.54
C PHE A 111 -21.42 -14.69 -5.20
N ASP A 112 -22.46 -14.85 -6.01
CA ASP A 112 -23.08 -13.75 -6.76
C ASP A 112 -23.90 -12.83 -5.85
N GLN A 113 -24.21 -13.28 -4.63
CA GLN A 113 -24.97 -12.53 -3.63
C GLN A 113 -24.06 -11.75 -2.66
N MET A 114 -22.74 -11.88 -2.76
CA MET A 114 -21.84 -11.14 -1.88
C MET A 114 -21.88 -9.63 -2.16
N PRO A 115 -21.83 -8.78 -1.11
CA PRO A 115 -21.82 -7.33 -1.29
C PRO A 115 -20.64 -6.85 -2.15
N LEU A 116 -20.87 -5.83 -2.99
CA LEU A 116 -19.85 -5.27 -3.88
C LEU A 116 -18.60 -4.79 -3.16
N PHE A 117 -18.72 -4.31 -1.92
CA PHE A 117 -17.56 -3.93 -1.11
C PHE A 117 -16.65 -5.14 -0.82
N VAL A 118 -17.21 -6.30 -0.50
CA VAL A 118 -16.45 -7.54 -0.27
C VAL A 118 -15.73 -7.95 -1.56
N TRP A 119 -16.39 -7.83 -2.71
CA TRP A 119 -15.78 -8.06 -4.02
C TRP A 119 -14.63 -7.09 -4.32
N ALA A 120 -14.84 -5.80 -4.10
CA ALA A 120 -13.82 -4.78 -4.34
C ALA A 120 -12.56 -5.06 -3.49
N VAL A 121 -12.77 -5.33 -2.20
CA VAL A 121 -11.68 -5.67 -1.27
C VAL A 121 -10.98 -6.98 -1.69
N GLY A 122 -11.73 -8.00 -2.11
CA GLY A 122 -11.16 -9.26 -2.60
C GLY A 122 -10.34 -9.11 -3.89
N ILE A 123 -10.81 -8.31 -4.85
CA ILE A 123 -10.08 -8.01 -6.09
C ILE A 123 -8.81 -7.20 -5.78
N THR A 124 -8.91 -6.17 -4.94
CA THR A 124 -7.74 -5.39 -4.52
C THR A 124 -6.71 -6.27 -3.83
N ALA A 125 -7.15 -7.22 -2.99
CA ALA A 125 -6.26 -8.17 -2.33
C ALA A 125 -5.49 -9.03 -3.34
N LEU A 126 -6.20 -9.56 -4.35
CA LEU A 126 -5.62 -10.35 -5.43
C LEU A 126 -4.61 -9.54 -6.25
N LEU A 127 -4.96 -8.32 -6.63
CA LEU A 127 -4.08 -7.44 -7.39
C LEU A 127 -2.80 -7.13 -6.62
N LEU A 128 -2.90 -6.79 -5.33
CA LEU A 128 -1.73 -6.52 -4.51
C LEU A 128 -0.88 -7.78 -4.27
N LEU A 129 -1.49 -8.96 -4.12
CA LEU A 129 -0.74 -10.21 -4.01
C LEU A 129 0.10 -10.47 -5.27
N LEU A 130 -0.44 -10.15 -6.45
CA LEU A 130 0.25 -10.34 -7.72
C LEU A 130 1.24 -9.23 -8.03
N SER A 131 0.98 -7.98 -7.62
CA SER A 131 1.80 -6.82 -7.97
C SER A 131 2.94 -6.54 -7.00
N LEU A 132 2.76 -6.76 -5.69
CA LEU A 132 3.80 -6.49 -4.69
C LEU A 132 5.10 -7.27 -4.90
N PRO A 133 5.10 -8.54 -5.34
CA PRO A 133 6.35 -9.25 -5.65
C PRO A 133 7.17 -8.57 -6.75
N VAL A 134 6.51 -7.99 -7.76
CA VAL A 134 7.18 -7.28 -8.87
C VAL A 134 7.82 -6.01 -8.34
N LEU A 135 7.08 -5.19 -7.59
CA LEU A 135 7.60 -3.98 -6.95
C LEU A 135 8.76 -4.29 -5.98
N ALA A 136 8.61 -5.33 -5.15
CA ALA A 136 9.66 -5.76 -4.23
C ALA A 136 10.92 -6.24 -4.98
N GLY A 137 10.73 -6.94 -6.11
CA GLY A 137 11.82 -7.31 -7.02
C GLY A 137 12.54 -6.08 -7.59
N ALA A 138 11.80 -5.10 -8.10
CA ALA A 138 12.36 -3.86 -8.63
C ALA A 138 13.20 -3.09 -7.60
N ILE A 139 12.67 -2.94 -6.38
CA ILE A 139 13.37 -2.28 -5.28
C ILE A 139 14.60 -3.09 -4.86
N THR A 140 14.51 -4.41 -4.79
CA THR A 140 15.65 -5.27 -4.43
C THR A 140 16.76 -5.17 -5.47
N MET A 141 16.44 -5.23 -6.76
CA MET A 141 17.41 -5.03 -7.84
C MET A 141 18.07 -3.65 -7.76
N LEU A 142 17.29 -2.60 -7.46
CA LEU A 142 17.84 -1.25 -7.29
C LEU A 142 18.78 -1.18 -6.08
N LEU A 143 18.42 -1.85 -4.98
CA LEU A 143 19.26 -1.93 -3.79
C LEU A 143 20.55 -2.70 -4.04
N THR A 144 20.52 -3.78 -4.83
CA THR A 144 21.74 -4.52 -5.17
C THR A 144 22.63 -3.73 -6.14
N ASP A 145 22.06 -2.96 -7.07
CA ASP A 145 22.85 -2.07 -7.94
C ASP A 145 23.59 -1.02 -7.12
N ARG A 146 22.93 -0.48 -6.08
CA ARG A 146 23.53 0.55 -5.21
C ARG A 146 24.57 0.04 -4.23
N ASN A 147 24.50 -1.23 -3.83
CA ASN A 147 25.27 -1.72 -2.67
C ASN A 147 26.14 -2.95 -2.95
N LEU A 148 25.83 -3.74 -3.99
CA LEU A 148 26.46 -5.02 -4.27
C LEU A 148 27.11 -5.08 -5.66
N ASN A 149 27.31 -3.93 -6.31
CA ASN A 149 27.91 -3.81 -7.65
C ASN A 149 27.21 -4.66 -8.74
N THR A 150 25.89 -4.87 -8.62
CA THR A 150 25.10 -5.36 -9.75
C THR A 150 24.82 -4.21 -10.72
N SER A 151 24.37 -4.51 -11.94
CA SER A 151 24.12 -3.52 -12.98
C SER A 151 22.82 -3.81 -13.75
N PHE A 152 21.72 -4.04 -13.03
CA PHE A 152 20.41 -4.29 -13.64
C PHE A 152 19.88 -3.08 -14.40
N PHE A 153 20.08 -1.87 -13.86
CA PHE A 153 19.54 -0.63 -14.41
C PHE A 153 20.60 0.35 -14.92
N ASP A 154 21.90 0.09 -14.67
CA ASP A 154 22.99 0.96 -15.12
C ASP A 154 23.44 0.62 -16.56
N PRO A 155 23.26 1.53 -17.55
CA PRO A 155 23.72 1.32 -18.92
C PRO A 155 25.23 1.05 -19.05
N ALA A 156 26.05 1.60 -18.15
CA ALA A 156 27.50 1.40 -18.19
C ALA A 156 27.89 -0.08 -17.93
N GLY A 157 27.07 -0.81 -17.16
CA GLY A 157 27.19 -2.24 -16.94
C GLY A 157 26.29 -3.10 -17.83
N GLY A 158 25.69 -2.53 -18.88
CA GLY A 158 24.78 -3.22 -19.80
C GLY A 158 23.33 -3.37 -19.32
N GLY A 159 22.95 -2.70 -18.23
CA GLY A 159 21.58 -2.62 -17.73
C GLY A 159 20.69 -1.64 -18.51
N ASP A 160 19.39 -1.62 -18.20
CA ASP A 160 18.41 -0.76 -18.85
C ASP A 160 17.56 0.02 -17.82
N PRO A 161 17.68 1.36 -17.74
CA PRO A 161 16.83 2.19 -16.87
C PRO A 161 15.33 2.08 -17.18
N ILE A 162 14.95 1.75 -18.42
CA ILE A 162 13.55 1.60 -18.84
C ILE A 162 12.94 0.35 -18.19
N LEU A 163 13.75 -0.67 -17.91
CA LEU A 163 13.30 -1.86 -17.17
C LEU A 163 12.72 -1.49 -15.81
N TYR A 164 13.31 -0.52 -15.09
CA TYR A 164 12.76 -0.06 -13.81
C TYR A 164 11.35 0.54 -13.99
N GLN A 165 11.13 1.31 -15.07
CA GLN A 165 9.83 1.90 -15.37
C GLN A 165 8.76 0.85 -15.72
N HIS A 166 9.17 -0.28 -16.31
CA HIS A 166 8.24 -1.38 -16.60
C HIS A 166 7.89 -2.21 -15.37
N LEU A 167 8.77 -2.24 -14.36
CA LEU A 167 8.57 -3.01 -13.14
C LEU A 167 7.85 -2.22 -12.03
N PHE A 168 7.92 -0.89 -12.07
CA PHE A 168 7.32 0.03 -11.09
C PHE A 168 5.91 0.46 -11.50
#